data_AF-A0A8I0K9F2-F1
#
_entry.id   AF-A0A8I0K9F2-F1
#
_cell.length_a   1.000
_cell.length_b   1.000
_cell.length_c   1.000
_cell.angle_alpha   90.00
_cell.angle_beta   90.00
_cell.angle_gamma   90.00
#
_symmetry.space_group_name_H-M   'P 1'
#
loop_
_entity.id
_entity.type
_entity.pdbx_description
1 polymer ?
#
loop_
_entity_poly.entity_id
_entity_poly.type
_entity_poly.pdbx_seq_one_letter_code
_entity_poly.pdbx_strand_id
1 'polypeptide(L)'
;PIGILISYCFWLFPAILMLMMVSFRSVDQRLIEASLSLGKNIWKTHYHVTLPAIRYGLISASLVAFIYVLTDFGIPKVIGGSFNMMALDVYKQIIGQQNMSMGAVISILLLLPAVFVFIFDRIQSKRHARFQAFQAKPYVSASNKKLEVVLSLFCGLGSGAILLIIFTAVLA
;
A
#
# COMPACT_ATOMS: atom_id res chain seq x y z
N PRO A 1 4.37 10.53 20.95
CA PRO A 1 4.36 10.75 19.48
C PRO A 1 5.32 9.83 18.69
N ILE A 2 6.58 9.61 19.12
CA ILE A 2 7.52 8.71 18.42
C ILE A 2 7.01 7.26 18.32
N GLY A 3 6.40 6.73 19.40
CA GLY A 3 5.86 5.36 19.40
C GLY A 3 4.84 5.14 18.29
N ILE A 4 3.95 6.11 18.08
CA ILE A 4 2.96 6.09 17.00
C ILE A 4 3.65 6.00 15.62
N LEU A 5 4.68 6.83 15.39
CA LEU A 5 5.41 6.85 14.12
C LEU A 5 6.08 5.51 13.83
N ILE A 6 6.77 4.94 14.82
CA ILE A 6 7.46 3.65 14.68
C ILE A 6 6.42 2.54 14.40
N SER A 7 5.29 2.56 15.10
CA SER A 7 4.23 1.58 14.90
C SER A 7 3.60 1.69 13.52
N TYR A 8 3.36 2.89 13.00
CA TYR A 8 2.89 3.06 11.62
C TYR A 8 3.94 2.62 10.60
N CYS A 9 5.21 2.95 10.80
CA CYS A 9 6.28 2.48 9.92
C CYS A 9 6.28 0.95 9.84
N PHE A 10 6.18 0.26 10.98
CA PHE A 10 6.18 -1.20 11.02
C PHE A 10 4.89 -1.81 10.43
N TRP A 11 3.73 -1.24 10.76
CA TRP A 11 2.43 -1.75 10.31
C TRP A 11 2.21 -1.55 8.80
N LEU A 12 2.62 -0.40 8.27
CA LEU A 12 2.43 -0.05 6.85
C LEU A 12 3.49 -0.65 5.95
N PHE A 13 4.66 -1.01 6.49
CA PHE A 13 5.79 -1.50 5.70
C PHE A 13 5.41 -2.57 4.68
N PRO A 14 4.79 -3.71 5.04
CA PRO A 14 4.50 -4.77 4.07
C PRO A 14 3.53 -4.31 2.97
N ALA A 15 2.49 -3.54 3.33
CA ALA A 15 1.48 -3.08 2.39
C ALA A 15 2.07 -2.11 1.36
N ILE A 16 2.83 -1.12 1.83
CA ILE A 16 3.47 -0.13 0.95
C ILE A 16 4.57 -0.77 0.11
N LEU A 17 5.31 -1.73 0.67
CA LEU A 17 6.33 -2.46 -0.06
C LEU A 17 5.73 -3.26 -1.23
N MET A 18 4.56 -3.89 -1.06
CA MET A 18 3.86 -4.57 -2.17
C MET A 18 3.48 -3.58 -3.29
N LEU A 19 2.95 -2.40 -2.95
CA LEU A 19 2.62 -1.36 -3.93
C LEU A 19 3.87 -0.86 -4.68
N MET A 20 4.98 -0.70 -3.97
CA MET A 20 6.26 -0.33 -4.57
C MET A 20 6.78 -1.44 -5.50
N MET A 21 6.72 -2.71 -5.10
CA MET A 21 7.18 -3.83 -5.96
C MET A 21 6.46 -3.84 -7.30
N VAL A 22 5.14 -3.62 -7.31
CA VAL A 22 4.35 -3.54 -8.55
C VAL A 22 4.86 -2.41 -9.44
N SER A 23 5.19 -1.26 -8.84
CA SER A 23 5.74 -0.11 -9.55
C SER A 23 7.13 -0.38 -10.13
N PHE A 24 8.03 -0.99 -9.35
CA PHE A 24 9.37 -1.38 -9.81
C PHE A 24 9.33 -2.43 -10.92
N ARG A 25 8.40 -3.39 -10.86
CA ARG A 25 8.21 -4.41 -11.91
C ARG A 25 7.78 -3.83 -13.27
N SER A 26 7.25 -2.62 -13.29
CA SER A 26 6.87 -1.92 -14.53
C SER A 26 8.01 -1.15 -15.21
N VAL A 27 9.21 -1.13 -14.61
CA VAL A 27 10.37 -0.48 -15.22
C VAL A 27 10.93 -1.35 -16.35
N ASP A 28 11.05 -0.79 -17.56
CA ASP A 28 11.66 -1.47 -18.70
C ASP A 28 13.17 -1.65 -18.49
N GLN A 29 13.61 -2.90 -18.43
CA GLN A 29 15.02 -3.28 -18.29
C GLN A 29 15.90 -2.73 -19.42
N ARG A 30 15.34 -2.56 -20.64
CA ARG A 30 16.09 -2.02 -21.79
C ARG A 30 16.61 -0.61 -21.54
N LEU A 31 15.85 0.21 -20.80
CA LEU A 31 16.26 1.57 -20.44
C LEU A 31 17.45 1.57 -19.47
N ILE A 32 17.50 0.57 -18.58
CA ILE A 32 18.60 0.39 -17.63
C ILE A 32 19.85 -0.06 -18.39
N GLU A 33 19.73 -1.08 -19.25
CA GLU A 33 20.82 -1.59 -20.08
C GLU A 33 21.40 -0.50 -21.00
N ALA A 34 20.53 0.27 -21.67
CA ALA A 34 20.97 1.38 -22.53
C ALA A 34 21.74 2.46 -21.76
N SER A 35 21.29 2.81 -20.54
CA SER A 35 21.99 3.76 -19.68
C SER A 35 23.38 3.27 -19.28
N LEU A 36 23.51 1.97 -18.98
CA LEU A 36 24.79 1.34 -18.67
C LEU A 36 25.71 1.26 -19.89
N SER A 37 25.18 0.94 -21.07
CA SER A 37 25.94 0.93 -22.33
C SER A 37 26.48 2.31 -22.72
N LEU A 38 25.78 3.39 -22.33
CA LEU A 38 26.25 4.78 -22.48
C LEU A 38 27.32 5.18 -21.46
N GLY A 39 27.81 4.25 -20.63
CA GLY A 39 28.87 4.49 -19.64
C GLY A 39 28.39 5.18 -18.36
N LYS A 40 27.07 5.25 -18.11
CA LYS A 40 26.57 5.80 -16.83
C LYS A 40 26.73 4.78 -15.71
N ASN A 41 27.20 5.24 -14.55
CA ASN A 41 27.31 4.44 -13.34
C ASN A 41 25.91 4.13 -12.73
N ILE A 42 25.80 3.07 -11.91
CA ILE A 42 24.55 2.57 -11.32
C ILE A 42 23.72 3.66 -10.64
N TRP A 43 24.36 4.55 -9.87
CA TRP A 43 23.68 5.64 -9.16
C TRP A 43 23.05 6.64 -10.12
N LYS A 44 23.76 6.98 -11.21
CA LYS A 44 23.23 7.89 -12.24
C LYS A 44 22.05 7.24 -12.97
N THR A 45 22.15 5.95 -13.30
CA THR A 45 21.06 5.19 -13.90
C THR A 45 19.84 5.14 -12.98
N HIS A 46 20.03 4.90 -11.68
CA HIS A 46 18.93 4.88 -10.71
C HIS A 46 18.19 6.22 -10.64
N TYR A 47 18.90 7.33 -10.48
CA TYR A 47 18.28 8.65 -10.35
C TYR A 47 17.66 9.18 -11.65
N HIS A 48 18.21 8.84 -12.82
CA HIS A 48 17.75 9.40 -14.10
C HIS A 48 16.82 8.48 -14.88
N VAL A 49 16.83 7.17 -14.61
CA VAL A 49 16.04 6.18 -15.35
C VAL A 49 15.02 5.54 -14.42
N THR A 50 15.47 4.90 -13.35
CA THR A 50 14.59 4.13 -12.46
C THR A 50 13.63 5.02 -11.67
N LEU A 51 14.15 6.04 -10.97
CA LEU A 51 13.36 6.92 -10.10
C LEU A 51 12.26 7.69 -10.88
N PRO A 52 12.55 8.29 -12.06
CA PRO A 52 11.53 8.96 -12.85
C PRO A 52 10.52 7.99 -13.46
N ALA A 53 10.92 6.74 -13.75
CA ALA A 53 10.01 5.72 -14.24
C ALA A 53 8.97 5.31 -13.18
N ILE A 54 9.39 5.19 -11.91
CA ILE A 54 8.49 4.79 -10.80
C ILE A 54 7.85 5.97 -10.04
N ARG A 55 8.19 7.23 -10.35
CA ARG A 55 7.76 8.44 -9.61
C ARG A 55 6.26 8.47 -9.30
N TYR A 56 5.52 7.96 -10.25
CA TYR A 56 4.09 7.81 -10.28
C TYR A 56 3.63 6.77 -9.25
N GLY A 57 4.18 5.56 -9.31
CA GLY A 57 3.98 4.52 -8.30
C GLY A 57 4.36 4.98 -6.88
N LEU A 58 5.44 5.77 -6.76
CA LEU A 58 5.86 6.35 -5.48
C LEU A 58 4.80 7.30 -4.90
N ILE A 59 4.23 8.18 -5.73
CA ILE A 59 3.16 9.09 -5.33
C ILE A 59 1.91 8.30 -4.92
N SER A 60 1.50 7.29 -5.69
CA SER A 60 0.33 6.50 -5.32
C SER A 60 0.52 5.76 -4.01
N ALA A 61 1.67 5.11 -3.82
CA ALA A 61 2.00 4.42 -2.58
C ALA A 61 2.02 5.36 -1.36
N SER A 62 2.54 6.59 -1.50
CA SER A 62 2.55 7.56 -0.39
C SER A 62 1.16 8.10 -0.05
N LEU A 63 0.30 8.30 -1.05
CA LEU A 63 -1.10 8.71 -0.84
C LEU A 63 -1.90 7.61 -0.14
N VAL A 64 -1.70 6.35 -0.53
CA VAL A 64 -2.31 5.20 0.14
C VAL A 64 -1.84 5.12 1.59
N ALA A 65 -0.53 5.24 1.85
CA ALA A 65 0.00 5.29 3.20
C ALA A 65 -0.63 6.42 4.04
N PHE A 66 -0.80 7.60 3.44
CA PHE A 66 -1.44 8.73 4.10
C PHE A 66 -2.90 8.44 4.47
N ILE A 67 -3.70 7.86 3.57
CA ILE A 67 -5.08 7.45 3.88
C ILE A 67 -5.11 6.45 5.03
N TYR A 68 -4.21 5.47 5.02
CA TYR A 68 -4.15 4.47 6.09
C TYR A 68 -3.86 5.10 7.46
N VAL A 69 -2.91 6.04 7.54
CA VAL A 69 -2.60 6.75 8.80
C VAL A 69 -3.76 7.65 9.21
N LEU A 70 -4.35 8.38 8.26
CA LEU A 70 -5.41 9.35 8.52
C LEU A 70 -6.70 8.68 9.04
N THR A 71 -6.99 7.46 8.59
CA THR A 71 -8.20 6.72 8.94
C THR A 71 -8.03 5.78 10.14
N ASP A 72 -6.80 5.60 10.62
CA ASP A 72 -6.53 4.68 11.72
C ASP A 72 -6.76 5.34 13.09
N PHE A 73 -7.56 4.66 13.91
CA PHE A 73 -7.78 5.01 15.31
C PHE A 73 -7.14 3.99 16.27
N GLY A 74 -6.65 2.85 15.78
CA GLY A 74 -6.14 1.75 16.59
C GLY A 74 -4.77 2.04 17.20
N ILE A 75 -3.78 2.35 16.37
CA ILE A 75 -2.41 2.65 16.84
C ILE A 75 -2.39 3.85 17.80
N PRO A 76 -3.08 4.97 17.53
CA PRO A 76 -3.12 6.12 18.43
C PRO A 76 -3.83 5.79 19.74
N LYS A 77 -4.86 4.91 19.72
CA LYS A 77 -5.56 4.50 20.95
C LYS A 77 -4.68 3.70 21.89
N VAL A 78 -3.86 2.79 21.36
CA VAL A 78 -3.05 1.87 22.18
C VAL A 78 -1.72 2.51 22.58
N ILE A 79 -1.07 3.22 21.66
CA ILE A 79 0.32 3.69 21.83
C ILE A 79 0.40 5.21 22.01
N GLY A 80 -0.66 5.94 21.64
CA GLY A 80 -0.64 7.41 21.57
C GLY A 80 -0.74 8.14 22.90
N GLY A 81 -1.14 7.47 23.98
CA GLY A 81 -1.25 8.09 25.31
C GLY A 81 -2.18 9.30 25.28
N SER A 82 -1.65 10.50 25.54
CA SER A 82 -2.39 11.77 25.50
C SER A 82 -2.51 12.39 24.10
N PHE A 83 -1.88 11.81 23.08
CA PHE A 83 -1.93 12.33 21.72
C PHE A 83 -3.22 11.88 21.03
N ASN A 84 -4.13 12.83 20.79
CA ASN A 84 -5.37 12.58 20.09
C ASN A 84 -5.19 12.84 18.59
N MET A 85 -5.57 11.85 17.78
CA MET A 85 -5.76 12.02 16.34
C MET A 85 -7.23 12.23 16.03
N MET A 86 -7.54 12.90 14.91
CA MET A 86 -8.92 13.16 14.52
C MET A 86 -9.78 11.89 14.45
N ALA A 87 -9.24 10.78 13.92
CA ALA A 87 -9.94 9.49 13.88
C ALA A 87 -10.27 8.94 15.29
N LEU A 88 -9.39 9.16 16.26
CA LEU A 88 -9.61 8.80 17.66
C LEU A 88 -10.71 9.67 18.30
N ASP A 89 -10.77 10.95 17.95
CA ASP A 89 -11.78 11.89 18.47
C ASP A 89 -13.19 11.55 17.97
N VAL A 90 -13.33 11.12 16.72
CA VAL A 90 -14.61 10.57 16.20
C VAL A 90 -15.08 9.42 17.08
N TYR A 91 -14.19 8.46 17.34
CA TYR A 91 -14.51 7.30 18.17
C TYR A 91 -14.90 7.71 19.61
N LYS A 92 -14.18 8.65 20.22
CA LYS A 92 -14.47 9.16 21.57
C LYS A 92 -15.82 9.88 21.66
N GLN A 93 -16.16 10.70 20.67
CA GLN A 93 -17.44 11.42 20.64
C GLN A 93 -18.62 10.46 20.50
N ILE A 94 -18.52 9.49 19.60
CA ILE A 94 -19.61 8.54 19.30
C ILE A 94 -19.77 7.51 20.42
N ILE A 95 -18.69 6.85 20.84
CA ILE A 95 -18.74 5.73 21.79
C ILE A 95 -18.58 6.18 23.24
N GLY A 96 -17.71 7.17 23.49
CA GLY A 96 -17.40 7.63 24.85
C GLY A 96 -18.44 8.60 25.39
N GLN A 97 -18.80 9.62 24.62
CA GLN A 97 -19.71 10.70 25.04
C GLN A 97 -21.15 10.55 24.51
N GLN A 98 -21.41 9.56 23.66
CA GLN A 98 -22.70 9.37 22.96
C GLN A 98 -23.18 10.63 22.21
N ASN A 99 -22.27 11.54 21.88
CA ASN A 99 -22.55 12.78 21.18
C ASN A 99 -22.46 12.55 19.67
N MET A 100 -23.52 11.97 19.12
CA MET A 100 -23.63 11.64 17.69
C MET A 100 -23.52 12.88 16.80
N SER A 101 -24.05 14.02 17.27
CA SER A 101 -24.01 15.28 16.53
C SER A 101 -22.58 15.75 16.30
N MET A 102 -21.75 15.80 17.34
CA MET A 102 -20.35 16.21 17.22
C MET A 102 -19.52 15.15 16.48
N GLY A 103 -19.78 13.87 16.73
CA GLY A 103 -19.13 12.77 16.00
C GLY A 103 -19.35 12.83 14.49
N ALA A 104 -20.56 13.19 14.05
CA ALA A 104 -20.88 13.37 12.63
C ALA A 104 -20.09 14.52 11.99
N VAL A 105 -19.95 15.65 12.69
CA VAL A 105 -19.18 16.80 12.20
C VAL A 105 -17.71 16.44 11.98
N ILE A 106 -17.08 15.80 12.96
CA ILE A 106 -15.66 15.39 12.86
C ILE A 106 -15.49 14.34 11.75
N SER A 107 -16.45 13.43 11.58
CA SER A 107 -16.43 12.43 10.50
C SER A 107 -16.46 13.07 9.11
N ILE A 108 -17.31 14.08 8.90
CA ILE A 108 -17.37 14.83 7.63
C ILE A 108 -16.05 15.59 7.40
N LEU A 109 -15.48 16.17 8.45
CA LEU A 109 -14.20 16.88 8.37
C LEU A 109 -13.06 15.93 7.97
N LEU A 110 -13.06 14.70 8.48
CA LEU A 110 -12.10 13.65 8.11
C LEU A 110 -12.33 13.09 6.70
N LEU A 111 -13.58 13.09 6.24
CA LEU A 111 -13.97 12.60 4.91
C LEU A 111 -13.42 13.49 3.79
N LEU A 112 -13.39 14.82 3.98
CA LEU A 112 -12.87 15.77 2.98
C LEU A 112 -11.42 15.47 2.51
N PRO A 113 -10.41 15.38 3.41
CA PRO A 113 -9.04 15.06 2.99
C PRO A 113 -8.92 13.63 2.43
N ALA A 114 -9.70 12.67 2.93
CA ALA A 114 -9.71 11.31 2.41
C ALA A 114 -10.19 11.27 0.94
N VAL A 115 -11.30 11.96 0.64
CA VAL A 115 -11.84 12.07 -0.72
C VAL A 115 -10.87 12.83 -1.63
N PHE A 116 -10.28 13.92 -1.14
CA PHE A 116 -9.29 14.68 -1.91
C PHE A 116 -8.10 13.80 -2.33
N VAL A 117 -7.54 13.03 -1.39
CA VAL A 117 -6.42 12.12 -1.66
C VAL A 117 -6.85 10.99 -2.59
N PHE A 118 -8.04 10.42 -2.39
CA PHE A 118 -8.57 9.38 -3.28
C PHE A 118 -8.73 9.87 -4.72
N ILE A 119 -9.29 11.06 -4.92
CA ILE A 119 -9.44 11.65 -6.26
C ILE A 119 -8.07 11.91 -6.88
N PHE A 120 -7.14 12.47 -6.11
CA PHE A 120 -5.80 12.76 -6.58
C PHE A 120 -5.03 11.48 -6.97
N ASP A 121 -5.07 10.45 -6.13
CA ASP A 121 -4.51 9.14 -6.43
C ASP A 121 -5.16 8.54 -7.68
N ARG A 122 -6.48 8.62 -7.83
CA ARG A 122 -7.20 8.10 -9.00
C ARG A 122 -6.80 8.81 -10.30
N ILE A 123 -6.59 10.12 -10.26
CA ILE A 123 -6.13 10.91 -11.42
C ILE A 123 -4.69 10.52 -11.79
N GLN A 124 -3.80 10.38 -10.81
CA GLN A 124 -2.42 9.98 -11.05
C GLN A 124 -2.34 8.53 -11.56
N SER A 125 -3.06 7.60 -10.94
CA SER A 125 -3.13 6.19 -11.33
C SER A 125 -3.56 5.99 -12.79
N LYS A 126 -4.49 6.81 -13.31
CA LYS A 126 -4.84 6.81 -14.74
C LYS A 126 -3.67 7.22 -15.64
N ARG A 127 -2.80 8.12 -15.19
CA ARG A 127 -1.56 8.46 -15.90
C ARG A 127 -0.59 7.28 -15.87
N HIS A 128 -0.54 6.52 -14.78
CA HIS A 128 0.33 5.34 -14.64
C HIS A 128 -0.09 4.23 -15.60
N ALA A 129 -1.39 3.95 -15.68
CA ALA A 129 -1.93 2.95 -16.61
C ALA A 129 -1.59 3.28 -18.08
N ARG A 130 -1.54 4.58 -18.45
CA ARG A 130 -1.11 5.01 -19.78
C ARG A 130 0.38 4.78 -20.05
N PHE A 131 1.25 4.90 -19.03
CA PHE A 131 2.67 4.54 -19.15
C PHE A 131 2.89 3.01 -19.17
N GLN A 132 2.08 2.25 -18.41
CA GLN A 132 2.12 0.79 -18.37
C GLN A 132 1.59 0.12 -19.65
N ALA A 133 0.66 0.78 -20.36
CA ALA A 133 0.13 0.30 -21.63
C ALA A 133 1.20 0.14 -22.73
N PHE A 134 2.39 0.72 -22.56
CA PHE A 134 3.46 0.62 -23.54
C PHE A 134 4.31 -0.64 -23.44
N GLN A 135 4.50 -1.26 -22.27
CA GLN A 135 5.28 -2.50 -22.15
C GLN A 135 4.94 -3.28 -20.87
N ALA A 136 4.25 -4.40 -21.05
CA ALA A 136 4.34 -5.52 -20.13
C ALA A 136 4.24 -6.79 -20.97
N LYS A 137 5.33 -7.14 -21.67
CA LYS A 137 5.46 -8.52 -22.12
C LYS A 137 5.72 -9.32 -20.83
N PRO A 138 4.77 -10.15 -20.35
CA PRO A 138 4.99 -10.91 -19.14
C PRO A 138 6.25 -11.75 -19.35
N TYR A 139 7.20 -11.70 -18.42
CA TYR A 139 8.32 -12.62 -18.42
C TYR A 139 7.76 -14.02 -18.16
N VAL A 140 7.51 -14.76 -19.25
CA VAL A 140 7.13 -16.16 -19.21
C VAL A 140 8.41 -16.93 -18.91
N SER A 141 8.65 -17.19 -17.63
CA SER A 141 9.64 -18.15 -17.18
C SER A 141 9.36 -19.50 -17.86
N ALA A 142 10.41 -20.21 -18.29
CA ALA A 142 10.28 -21.55 -18.84
C ALA A 142 9.61 -22.45 -17.79
N SER A 143 8.36 -22.82 -18.06
CA SER A 143 7.49 -23.58 -17.15
C SER A 143 8.17 -24.90 -16.79
N ASN A 144 8.50 -25.08 -15.51
CA ASN A 144 8.94 -26.35 -14.98
C ASN A 144 7.74 -27.02 -14.30
N LYS A 145 7.12 -27.99 -14.99
CA LYS A 145 5.86 -28.66 -14.56
C LYS A 145 5.91 -29.20 -13.13
N LYS A 146 7.09 -29.61 -12.64
CA LYS A 146 7.26 -30.08 -11.26
C LYS A 146 7.09 -28.94 -10.24
N LEU A 147 7.58 -27.75 -10.57
CA LEU A 147 7.52 -26.58 -9.69
C LEU A 147 6.09 -26.01 -9.64
N GLU A 148 5.35 -26.05 -10.75
CA GLU A 148 3.93 -25.67 -10.79
C GLU A 148 3.05 -26.58 -9.93
N VAL A 149 3.27 -27.91 -9.98
CA VAL A 149 2.54 -28.87 -9.14
C VAL A 149 2.86 -28.65 -7.66
N VAL A 150 4.13 -28.45 -7.31
CA VAL A 150 4.54 -28.17 -5.91
C VAL A 150 3.97 -26.84 -5.41
N LEU A 151 3.98 -25.78 -6.24
CA LEU A 151 3.39 -24.49 -5.87
C LEU A 151 1.87 -24.59 -5.70
N SER A 152 1.18 -25.35 -6.55
CA SER A 152 -0.27 -25.54 -6.48
C SER A 152 -0.69 -26.33 -5.23
N LEU A 153 0.09 -27.35 -4.85
CA LEU A 153 -0.10 -28.10 -3.60
C LEU A 153 0.13 -27.21 -2.37
N PHE A 154 1.16 -26.37 -2.41
CA PHE A 154 1.45 -25.43 -1.32
C PHE A 154 0.33 -24.38 -1.16
N CYS A 155 -0.18 -23.86 -2.27
CA CYS A 155 -1.30 -22.91 -2.26
C CYS A 155 -2.63 -23.57 -1.83
N GLY A 156 -2.84 -24.85 -2.19
CA GLY A 156 -3.95 -25.68 -1.73
C GLY A 156 -3.91 -25.93 -0.21
N LEU A 157 -2.72 -26.23 0.33
CA LEU A 157 -2.53 -26.40 1.77
C LEU A 157 -2.78 -25.10 2.55
N GLY A 158 -2.29 -23.97 2.04
CA GLY A 158 -2.52 -22.66 2.64
C GLY A 158 -4.00 -22.27 2.65
N SER A 159 -4.71 -22.46 1.53
CA SER A 159 -6.16 -22.19 1.45
C SER A 159 -6.99 -23.13 2.34
N GLY A 160 -6.60 -24.41 2.45
CA GLY A 160 -7.23 -25.36 3.37
C GLY A 160 -7.07 -24.98 4.84
N ALA A 161 -5.89 -24.53 5.25
CA ALA A 161 -5.64 -24.09 6.64
C ALA A 161 -6.47 -22.85 7.00
N ILE A 162 -6.61 -21.89 6.07
CA ILE A 162 -7.42 -20.69 6.27
C ILE A 162 -8.91 -21.05 6.41
N LEU A 163 -9.41 -21.96 5.57
CA LEU A 163 -10.80 -22.42 5.65
C LEU A 163 -11.09 -23.18 6.95
N LEU A 164 -10.14 -23.97 7.45
CA LEU A 164 -10.28 -24.64 8.75
C LEU A 164 -10.36 -23.66 9.92
N ILE A 165 -9.54 -22.62 9.92
CA ILE A 165 -9.57 -21.57 10.97
C ILE A 165 -10.93 -20.85 10.95
N ILE A 166 -11.42 -20.49 9.77
CA ILE A 166 -12.75 -19.86 9.61
C ILE A 166 -13.86 -20.81 10.09
N PHE A 167 -13.77 -22.09 9.74
CA PHE A 167 -14.74 -23.10 10.15
C PHE A 167 -14.77 -23.28 11.68
N THR A 168 -13.60 -23.33 12.33
CA THR A 168 -13.51 -23.41 13.79
C THR A 168 -14.04 -22.15 14.48
N ALA A 169 -13.92 -20.97 13.86
CA ALA A 169 -14.42 -19.72 14.42
C ALA A 169 -15.94 -19.53 14.25
N VAL A 170 -16.56 -20.19 13.27
CA VAL A 170 -18.02 -20.16 13.06
C VAL A 170 -18.76 -21.18 13.92
N LEU A 171 -18.08 -22.26 14.33
CA LEU A 171 -18.62 -23.31 15.19
C LEU A 171 -18.45 -23.05 16.70
N ALA A 172 -17.62 -22.08 17.08
CA ALA A 172 -17.41 -21.64 18.47
C ALA A 172 -18.35 -20.49 18.82
#